data_AF-A0AAV4FXV7-F1
#
_entry.id   AF-A0AAV4FXV7-F1
#
_cell.length_a   1.000
_cell.length_b   1.000
_cell.length_c   1.000
_cell.angle_alpha   90.00
_cell.angle_beta   90.00
_cell.angle_gamma   90.00
#
_symmetry.space_group_name_H-M   'P 1'
#
loop_
_entity.id
_entity.type
_entity.pdbx_description
1 polymer ?
#
loop_
_entity_poly.entity_id
_entity_poly.type
_entity_poly.pdbx_seq_one_letter_code
_entity_poly.pdbx_strand_id
1 'polypeptide(L)'
;MNMSDKALSVHFVITFSLDLPKPSQERRTRTTRDIRLIDKQNFKEMVSVTLSSSPPDADAETQAELYISNLEEAVNHHAPARTRNITTRSSAP
;
A
#
# COMPACT_ATOMS: atom_id res chain seq x y z
N MET A 1 -12.24 -70.79 14.43
CA MET A 1 -13.41 -69.93 14.11
C MET A 1 -12.96 -68.49 14.23
N ASN A 2 -12.64 -67.84 13.11
CA ASN A 2 -12.23 -66.43 13.10
C ASN A 2 -13.46 -65.57 12.83
N MET A 3 -13.90 -64.80 13.83
CA MET A 3 -14.83 -63.69 13.64
C MET A 3 -14.11 -62.40 14.01
N SER A 4 -13.43 -61.82 13.03
CA SER A 4 -12.95 -60.45 13.08
C SER A 4 -14.03 -59.55 12.48
N ASP A 5 -14.89 -59.01 13.34
CA ASP A 5 -15.90 -58.03 12.94
C ASP A 5 -15.25 -56.64 12.96
N LYS A 6 -14.63 -56.26 11.84
CA LYS A 6 -14.13 -54.90 11.61
C LYS A 6 -15.35 -54.06 11.24
N ALA A 7 -15.88 -53.31 12.21
CA ALA A 7 -16.90 -52.30 11.97
C ALA A 7 -16.40 -51.30 10.90
N LEU A 8 -16.84 -51.51 9.66
CA LEU A 8 -16.64 -50.59 8.55
C LEU A 8 -17.56 -49.39 8.77
N SER A 9 -17.00 -48.30 9.28
CA SER A 9 -17.67 -47.00 9.32
C SER A 9 -17.82 -46.49 7.88
N VAL A 10 -19.00 -46.67 7.29
CA VAL A 10 -19.33 -46.20 5.94
C VAL A 10 -19.59 -44.70 6.01
N HIS A 11 -18.52 -43.91 5.90
CA HIS A 11 -18.64 -42.47 5.72
C HIS A 11 -19.22 -42.24 4.32
N PHE A 12 -20.48 -41.81 4.23
CA PHE A 12 -21.06 -41.38 2.96
C PHE A 12 -20.93 -39.86 2.84
N VAL A 13 -20.27 -39.40 1.77
CA VAL A 13 -20.09 -37.98 1.47
C VAL A 13 -21.07 -37.59 0.39
N ILE A 14 -21.95 -36.64 0.69
CA ILE A 14 -22.85 -36.03 -0.29
C ILE A 14 -22.12 -34.83 -0.89
N THR A 15 -21.74 -34.93 -2.16
CA THR A 15 -21.13 -33.82 -2.91
C THR A 15 -22.17 -33.12 -3.76
N PHE A 16 -22.29 -31.79 -3.63
CA PHE A 16 -23.08 -30.97 -4.54
C PHE A 16 -22.12 -30.11 -5.38
N SER A 17 -22.39 -30.01 -6.68
CA SER A 17 -21.70 -29.08 -7.57
C SER A 17 -22.55 -27.84 -7.70
N LEU A 18 -22.10 -26.73 -7.13
CA LEU A 18 -22.75 -25.43 -7.25
C LEU A 18 -21.99 -24.62 -8.30
N ASP A 19 -22.69 -24.23 -9.37
CA ASP A 19 -22.13 -23.35 -10.40
C ASP A 19 -22.25 -21.89 -9.95
N LEU A 20 -21.51 -21.55 -8.89
CA LEU A 20 -21.47 -20.20 -8.34
C LEU A 20 -20.35 -19.42 -9.01
N PRO A 21 -20.64 -18.22 -9.57
CA PRO A 21 -19.59 -17.37 -10.12
C PRO A 21 -18.60 -17.00 -9.01
N LYS A 22 -17.31 -17.06 -9.33
CA LYS A 22 -16.26 -16.68 -8.39
C LYS A 22 -16.47 -15.22 -7.97
N PRO A 23 -16.51 -14.90 -6.66
CA PRO A 23 -16.72 -13.53 -6.22
C PRO A 23 -15.60 -12.61 -6.76
N SER A 24 -15.98 -11.41 -7.17
CA SER A 24 -15.01 -10.41 -7.60
C SER A 24 -14.12 -10.02 -6.42
N GLN A 25 -12.81 -10.02 -6.64
CA GLN A 25 -11.86 -9.57 -5.63
C GLN A 25 -11.80 -8.05 -5.65
N GLU A 26 -12.05 -7.42 -4.51
CA GLU A 26 -11.88 -5.99 -4.39
C GLU A 26 -10.37 -5.65 -4.47
N ARG A 27 -10.05 -4.73 -5.38
CA ARG A 27 -8.69 -4.23 -5.59
C ARG A 27 -8.65 -2.80 -5.09
N ARG A 28 -7.71 -2.50 -4.19
CA ARG A 28 -7.46 -1.15 -3.71
C ARG A 28 -6.01 -0.77 -3.96
N THR A 29 -5.79 0.46 -4.40
CA THR A 29 -4.45 1.03 -4.55
C THR A 29 -4.10 1.77 -3.28
N ARG A 30 -2.91 1.51 -2.71
CA ARG A 30 -2.42 2.22 -1.54
C ARG A 30 -1.06 2.85 -1.85
N THR A 31 -0.97 4.16 -1.65
CA THR A 31 0.29 4.91 -1.74
C THR A 31 0.79 5.20 -0.33
N THR A 32 2.07 4.94 -0.09
CA THR A 32 2.71 5.14 1.23
C THR A 32 4.08 5.76 1.07
N ARG A 33 4.54 6.52 2.06
CA ARG A 33 5.91 7.03 2.18
C ARG A 33 6.50 6.53 3.49
N ASP A 34 7.75 6.08 3.46
CA ASP A 34 8.43 5.64 4.67
C ASP A 34 9.18 6.82 5.31
N ILE A 35 8.45 7.61 6.08
CA ILE A 35 8.97 8.83 6.73
C ILE A 35 10.01 8.49 7.81
N ARG A 36 10.00 7.25 8.33
CA ARG A 36 10.91 6.83 9.41
C ARG A 36 12.36 6.72 8.94
N LEU A 37 12.57 6.51 7.64
CA LEU A 37 13.89 6.38 7.04
C LEU A 37 14.51 7.73 6.63
N ILE A 38 13.79 8.83 6.81
CA ILE A 38 14.31 10.17 6.50
C ILE A 38 15.43 10.50 7.50
N ASP A 39 16.64 10.71 6.97
CA ASP A 39 17.70 11.40 7.69
C ASP A 39 17.27 12.85 7.93
N LYS A 40 16.92 13.16 9.17
CA LYS A 40 16.39 14.47 9.56
C LYS A 40 17.40 15.60 9.33
N GLN A 41 18.69 15.33 9.50
CA GLN A 41 19.71 16.38 9.40
C GLN A 41 19.91 16.75 7.93
N ASN A 42 20.12 15.74 7.08
CA ASN A 42 20.26 15.94 5.65
C ASN A 42 18.98 16.55 5.03
N PHE A 43 17.81 16.08 5.45
CA PHE A 43 16.54 16.67 5.01
C PHE A 43 16.41 18.15 5.39
N LYS A 44 16.78 18.51 6.63
CA LYS A 44 16.75 19.90 7.09
C LYS A 44 17.70 20.79 6.30
N GLU A 45 18.91 20.30 6.02
CA GLU A 45 19.89 21.01 5.20
C GLU A 45 19.37 21.25 3.79
N MET A 46 18.85 20.21 3.13
CA MET A 46 18.29 20.34 1.79
C MET A 46 17.12 21.31 1.74
N VAL A 47 16.16 21.21 2.67
CA VAL A 47 15.02 22.14 2.79
C VAL A 47 15.53 23.58 2.94
N SER A 48 16.51 23.82 3.81
CA SER A 48 17.06 25.17 4.02
C SER A 48 17.68 25.78 2.76
N VAL A 49 18.35 24.96 1.94
CA VAL A 49 18.92 25.38 0.66
C VAL A 49 17.82 25.71 -0.34
N THR A 50 16.85 24.80 -0.53
CA THR A 50 15.74 25.00 -1.47
C THR A 50 14.81 26.16 -1.11
N LEU A 51 14.66 26.48 0.18
CA LEU A 51 13.86 27.62 0.62
C LEU A 51 14.60 28.95 0.45
N SER A 52 15.93 28.92 0.49
CA SER A 52 16.77 30.12 0.29
C SER A 52 16.87 30.54 -1.18
N SER A 53 16.50 29.68 -2.14
CA SER A 53 16.60 29.95 -3.57
C SER A 53 15.35 30.62 -4.18
N SER A 54 14.47 31.20 -3.36
CA SER A 54 13.26 31.89 -3.81
C SER A 54 13.61 33.16 -4.62
N PRO A 55 13.02 33.37 -5.81
CA PRO A 55 13.22 34.59 -6.58
C PRO A 55 12.55 35.80 -5.88
N PRO A 56 13.27 36.93 -5.72
CA PRO A 56 12.80 38.07 -4.94
C PRO A 56 11.65 38.86 -5.59
N ASP A 57 11.46 38.76 -6.91
CA ASP A 57 10.49 39.56 -7.68
C ASP A 57 9.27 38.74 -8.17
N ALA A 58 9.07 37.53 -7.64
CA ALA A 58 7.91 36.72 -8.00
C ALA A 58 6.64 37.16 -7.26
N ASP A 59 5.50 37.05 -7.95
CA ASP A 59 4.15 37.14 -7.37
C ASP A 59 4.01 36.13 -6.22
N ALA A 60 3.27 36.51 -5.17
CA ALA A 60 2.97 35.67 -4.01
C ALA A 60 2.40 34.29 -4.37
N GLU A 61 1.54 34.19 -5.40
CA GLU A 61 0.99 32.93 -5.87
C GLU A 61 2.08 32.05 -6.48
N THR A 62 2.96 32.64 -7.30
CA THR A 62 4.10 31.93 -7.90
C THR A 62 5.14 31.51 -6.85
N GLN A 63 5.36 32.34 -5.83
CA GLN A 63 6.21 32.00 -4.68
C GLN A 63 5.63 30.85 -3.87
N ALA A 64 4.32 30.81 -3.66
CA ALA A 64 3.64 29.72 -2.97
C ALA A 64 3.75 28.41 -3.75
N GLU A 65 3.56 28.45 -5.07
CA GLU A 65 3.73 27.27 -5.94
C GLU A 65 5.17 26.75 -5.92
N LEU A 66 6.15 27.64 -6.04
CA LEU A 66 7.58 27.28 -5.95
C LEU A 66 7.93 26.67 -4.59
N TYR A 67 7.42 27.25 -3.51
CA TYR A 67 7.60 26.72 -2.16
C TYR A 67 7.03 25.30 -2.03
N ILE A 68 5.81 25.08 -2.51
CA ILE A 68 5.16 23.76 -2.48
C ILE A 68 5.96 22.77 -3.33
N SER A 69 6.31 23.13 -4.56
CA SER A 69 7.08 22.29 -5.48
C SER A 69 8.43 21.87 -4.88
N ASN A 70 9.16 22.82 -4.30
CA ASN A 70 10.46 22.56 -3.68
C ASN A 70 10.35 21.62 -2.47
N LEU A 71 9.31 21.78 -1.64
CA LEU A 71 9.06 20.86 -0.54
C LEU A 71 8.63 19.48 -1.00
N GLU A 72 7.82 19.39 -2.06
CA GLU A 72 7.43 18.11 -2.65
C GLU A 72 8.64 17.36 -3.21
N GLU A 73 9.51 18.05 -3.94
CA GLU A 73 10.78 17.50 -4.40
C GLU A 73 11.62 17.00 -3.23
N ALA A 74 11.71 17.81 -2.17
CA ALA A 74 12.49 17.46 -1.00
C ALA A 74 11.98 16.18 -0.32
N VAL A 75 10.66 16.09 -0.16
CA VAL A 75 10.01 14.91 0.43
C VAL A 75 10.15 13.70 -0.50
N ASN A 76 10.03 13.88 -1.81
CA ASN A 76 10.15 12.77 -2.77
C ASN A 76 11.58 12.22 -2.84
N HIS A 77 12.60 13.06 -2.69
CA HIS A 77 14.00 12.65 -2.65
C HIS A 77 14.29 11.76 -1.44
N HIS A 78 13.85 12.16 -0.24
CA HIS A 78 14.16 11.42 1.00
C HIS A 78 13.14 10.33 1.36
N ALA A 79 11.90 10.46 0.92
CA ALA A 79 10.81 9.53 1.20
C ALA A 79 9.94 9.33 -0.06
N PRO A 80 10.46 8.62 -1.07
CA PRO A 80 9.75 8.40 -2.32
C PRO A 80 8.43 7.66 -2.08
N ALA A 81 7.39 8.08 -2.79
CA ALA A 81 6.09 7.44 -2.74
C ALA A 81 6.17 6.02 -3.31
N ARG A 82 5.68 5.05 -2.54
CA ARG A 82 5.54 3.66 -2.95
C ARG A 82 4.07 3.31 -3.07
N THR A 83 3.65 2.98 -4.28
CA THR A 83 2.29 2.55 -4.60
C THR A 83 2.24 1.03 -4.68
N ARG A 84 1.27 0.41 -4.01
CA ARG A 84 1.03 -1.03 -4.07
C ARG A 84 -0.44 -1.31 -4.35
N ASN A 85 -0.67 -2.30 -5.20
CA ASN A 85 -2.00 -2.84 -5.46
C ASN A 85 -2.29 -3.92 -4.42
N ILE A 86 -3.32 -3.71 -3.61
CA ILE A 86 -3.77 -4.62 -2.56
C ILE A 86 -5.03 -5.30 -3.08
N THR A 87 -4.96 -6.61 -3.25
CA THR A 87 -6.13 -7.44 -3.51
C THR A 87 -6.62 -7.99 -2.19
N THR A 88 -7.81 -7.57 -1.74
CA THR A 88 -8.42 -8.16 -0.54
C THR A 88 -8.91 -9.55 -0.91
N ARG A 89 -8.41 -10.56 -0.19
CA ARG A 89 -9.01 -11.89 -0.23
C ARG A 89 -10.18 -11.87 0.74
N SER A 90 -11.36 -12.25 0.27
CA SER A 90 -12.47 -12.57 1.17
C SER A 90 -12.00 -13.68 2.12
N SER A 91 -12.13 -13.46 3.44
CA SER A 91 -12.19 -14.61 4.34
C SER A 91 -13.43 -15.41 3.95
N ALA A 92 -13.33 -16.73 3.96
CA ALA A 92 -14.47 -17.60 3.66
C ALA A 92 -15.73 -17.15 4.45
N PRO A 93 -16.93 -17.33 3.87
CA PRO A 93 -18.17 -17.11 4.61
C PRO A 93 -18.27 -18.01 5.84
#